data_AF-A0A962W9N0-F1
#
_entry.id   AF-A0A962W9N0-F1
#
_cell.length_a   1.000
_cell.length_b   1.000
_cell.length_c   1.000
_cell.angle_alpha   90.00
_cell.angle_beta   90.00
_cell.angle_gamma   90.00
#
_symmetry.space_group_name_H-M   'P 1'
#
loop_
_entity.id
_entity.type
_entity.pdbx_description
1 polymer ?
#
loop_
_entity_poly.entity_id
_entity_poly.type
_entity_poly.pdbx_seq_one_letter_code
_entity_poly.pdbx_strand_id
1 'polypeptide(L)'
;REEKLLPSTVVREQLEEKVALIESEQARKVYRKERLTLKDEIIQDCLPRAFSRSSNVYAYIDTAANWVFVDAASASRAEELLNLLRECIGSFPVLLPQVNDAPSAVMTGWLLHRNLPQDFELGQECELREPGEEGGVVRCRGVDLLSEEVETHLHAGRQVARLALSWDERLQLVLAEDLCLRRLRFADELMKENEDLAEGDEAARIDADFALMTDAVSSLQERILTVFGGEAE
;
A
#
# COMPACT_ATOMS: atom_id res chain seq x y z
N ARG A 1 14.79 -5.88 2.96
CA ARG A 1 15.32 -5.80 1.57
C ARG A 1 16.37 -4.70 1.51
N GLU A 2 17.49 -4.93 0.82
CA GLU A 2 18.50 -3.92 0.56
C GLU A 2 18.58 -3.70 -0.96
N GLU A 3 18.49 -2.46 -1.40
CA GLU A 3 18.59 -2.10 -2.82
C GLU A 3 19.75 -1.14 -3.06
N LYS A 4 20.48 -1.35 -4.15
CA LYS A 4 21.49 -0.40 -4.62
C LYS A 4 20.81 0.75 -5.35
N LEU A 5 20.97 1.96 -4.83
CA LEU A 5 20.48 3.19 -5.43
C LEU A 5 21.36 3.57 -6.61
N LEU A 6 20.93 3.15 -7.80
CA LEU A 6 21.52 3.55 -9.07
C LEU A 6 20.47 4.24 -9.94
N PRO A 7 20.34 5.59 -9.85
CA PRO A 7 19.39 6.33 -10.65
C PRO A 7 19.64 6.11 -12.15
N SER A 8 18.58 5.83 -12.90
CA SER A 8 18.64 5.63 -14.34
C SER A 8 19.18 6.86 -15.10
N THR A 9 18.99 8.05 -14.52
CA THR A 9 19.52 9.32 -15.03
C THR A 9 21.04 9.33 -15.06
N VAL A 10 21.69 8.90 -13.97
CA VAL A 10 23.16 8.86 -13.86
C VAL A 10 23.75 7.87 -14.86
N VAL A 11 23.12 6.70 -15.02
CA VAL A 11 23.55 5.70 -16.01
C VAL A 11 23.40 6.24 -17.44
N ARG A 12 22.34 6.99 -17.72
CA ARG A 12 22.10 7.59 -19.04
C ARG A 12 23.11 8.69 -19.36
N GLU A 13 23.40 9.59 -18.42
CA GLU A 13 24.37 10.67 -18.63
C GLU A 13 25.77 10.13 -18.91
N GLN A 14 26.25 9.17 -18.11
CA GLN A 14 27.54 8.51 -18.36
C GLN A 14 27.57 7.74 -19.70
N LEU A 15 26.44 7.15 -20.10
CA LEU A 15 26.33 6.47 -21.38
C LEU A 15 26.41 7.47 -22.54
N GLU A 16 25.75 8.62 -22.43
CA GLU A 16 25.80 9.69 -23.44
C GLU A 16 27.21 10.28 -23.56
N GLU A 17 27.90 10.48 -22.44
CA GLU A 17 29.29 10.94 -22.41
C GLU A 17 30.25 9.93 -23.06
N LYS A 18 30.19 8.63 -22.68
CA LYS A 18 31.01 7.58 -23.31
C LYS A 18 30.71 7.45 -24.81
N VAL A 19 29.45 7.54 -25.21
CA VAL A 19 29.06 7.50 -26.64
C VAL A 19 29.66 8.69 -27.38
N ALA A 20 29.50 9.92 -26.89
CA ALA A 20 30.05 11.11 -27.53
C ALA A 20 31.57 11.03 -27.70
N LEU A 21 32.28 10.51 -26.69
CA LEU A 21 33.73 10.31 -26.73
C LEU A 21 34.13 9.34 -27.86
N ILE A 22 33.49 8.17 -27.95
CA ILE A 22 33.73 7.18 -29.01
C ILE A 22 33.43 7.76 -30.40
N GLU A 23 32.32 8.49 -30.55
CA GLU A 23 31.94 9.09 -31.84
C GLU A 23 32.95 10.16 -32.28
N SER A 24 33.49 10.93 -31.34
CA SER A 24 34.52 11.94 -31.62
C SER A 24 35.89 11.34 -31.99
N GLU A 25 36.33 10.29 -31.29
CA GLU A 25 37.67 9.70 -31.48
C GLU A 25 37.73 8.80 -32.72
N GLN A 26 36.66 8.06 -32.99
CA GLN A 26 36.64 7.02 -34.03
C GLN A 26 35.87 7.44 -35.29
N ALA A 27 35.30 8.66 -35.30
CA ALA A 27 34.50 9.21 -36.40
C ALA A 27 33.40 8.27 -36.92
N ARG A 28 32.83 7.45 -36.02
CA ARG A 28 31.77 6.48 -36.32
C ARG A 28 30.64 6.59 -35.31
N LYS A 29 29.44 6.14 -35.68
CA LYS A 29 28.29 6.10 -34.76
C LYS A 29 28.32 4.86 -33.86
N VAL A 30 27.82 5.01 -32.63
CA VAL A 30 27.62 3.88 -31.71
C VAL A 30 26.19 3.35 -31.86
N TYR A 31 26.07 2.10 -32.31
CA TYR A 31 24.77 1.47 -32.58
C TYR A 31 24.19 0.74 -31.36
N ARG A 32 22.91 0.36 -31.43
CA ARG A 32 22.11 -0.17 -30.31
C ARG A 32 22.80 -1.29 -29.51
N LYS A 33 23.44 -2.26 -30.19
CA LYS A 33 24.09 -3.40 -29.53
C LYS A 33 25.24 -2.93 -28.63
N GLU A 34 26.09 -2.06 -29.16
CA GLU A 34 27.24 -1.51 -28.44
C GLU A 34 26.81 -0.58 -27.31
N ARG A 35 25.77 0.24 -27.51
CA ARG A 35 25.18 1.06 -26.42
C ARG A 35 24.67 0.20 -25.27
N LEU A 36 24.13 -0.99 -25.54
CA LEU A 36 23.64 -1.89 -24.50
C LEU A 36 24.80 -2.47 -23.70
N THR A 37 25.87 -2.90 -24.37
CA THR A 37 27.10 -3.34 -23.72
C THR A 37 27.72 -2.24 -22.85
N LEU A 38 27.86 -1.02 -23.38
CA LEU A 38 28.39 0.13 -22.64
C LEU A 38 27.54 0.47 -21.41
N LYS A 39 26.20 0.35 -21.54
CA LYS A 39 25.28 0.56 -20.43
C LYS A 39 25.50 -0.47 -19.32
N ASP A 40 25.64 -1.75 -19.68
CA ASP A 40 25.86 -2.83 -18.70
C ASP A 40 27.22 -2.66 -17.99
N GLU A 41 28.27 -2.27 -18.73
CA GLU A 41 29.58 -1.92 -18.16
C GLU A 41 29.47 -0.75 -17.17
N ILE A 42 28.79 0.33 -17.55
CA ILE A 42 28.57 1.49 -16.66
C ILE A 42 27.81 1.08 -15.39
N ILE A 43 26.81 0.21 -15.51
CA ILE A 43 26.07 -0.32 -14.34
C ILE A 43 27.04 -1.10 -13.44
N GLN A 44 27.84 -1.99 -14.00
CA GLN A 44 28.81 -2.80 -13.25
C GLN A 44 29.88 -1.92 -12.56
N ASP A 45 30.34 -0.86 -13.20
CA ASP A 45 31.28 0.11 -12.64
C ASP A 45 30.66 0.96 -11.52
N CYS A 46 29.37 1.27 -11.64
CA CYS A 46 28.66 2.11 -10.67
C CYS A 46 28.14 1.32 -9.46
N LEU A 47 27.84 0.02 -9.60
CA LEU A 47 27.27 -0.82 -8.53
C LEU A 47 28.08 -0.81 -7.21
N PRO A 48 29.43 -0.91 -7.21
CA PRO A 48 30.22 -0.83 -5.98
C PRO A 48 30.15 0.53 -5.27
N ARG A 49 29.88 1.61 -6.03
CA ARG A 49 29.80 2.99 -5.53
C ARG A 49 28.37 3.40 -5.17
N ALA A 50 27.38 2.61 -5.58
CA ALA A 50 25.97 2.89 -5.32
C ALA A 50 25.66 2.76 -3.83
N PHE A 51 25.01 3.78 -3.28
CA PHE A 51 24.52 3.74 -1.91
C PHE A 51 23.46 2.66 -1.76
N SER A 52 23.46 2.00 -0.61
CA SER A 52 22.42 1.03 -0.27
C SER A 52 21.25 1.74 0.41
N ARG A 53 20.03 1.35 0.04
CA ARG A 53 18.80 1.69 0.78
C ARG A 53 18.24 0.42 1.38
N SER A 54 18.18 0.37 2.71
CA SER A 54 17.45 -0.68 3.43
C SER A 54 15.98 -0.30 3.54
N SER A 55 15.12 -1.31 3.41
CA SER A 55 13.72 -1.21 3.75
C SER A 55 13.26 -2.47 4.46
N ASN A 56 12.45 -2.26 5.49
CA ASN A 56 11.81 -3.34 6.23
C ASN A 56 10.34 -3.43 5.80
N VAL A 57 9.80 -4.64 5.93
CA VAL A 57 8.37 -4.92 5.80
C VAL A 57 8.06 -5.83 6.97
N TYR A 58 7.12 -5.41 7.80
CA TYR A 58 6.68 -6.19 8.93
C TYR A 58 5.46 -7.01 8.54
N ALA A 59 5.29 -8.15 9.18
CA ALA A 59 4.10 -8.95 9.07
C ALA A 59 3.82 -9.60 10.42
N TYR A 60 2.55 -9.80 10.75
CA TYR A 60 2.16 -10.63 11.87
C TYR A 60 1.22 -11.73 11.42
N ILE A 61 1.33 -12.88 12.09
CA ILE A 61 0.56 -14.08 11.78
C ILE A 61 -0.32 -14.35 12.99
N ASP A 62 -1.63 -14.20 12.81
CA ASP A 62 -2.62 -14.60 13.79
C ASP A 62 -2.99 -16.07 13.55
N THR A 63 -2.41 -16.96 14.35
CA THR A 63 -2.65 -18.40 14.25
C THR A 63 -4.01 -18.83 14.80
N ALA A 64 -4.68 -18.00 15.59
CA ALA A 64 -6.01 -18.32 16.13
C ALA A 64 -7.09 -17.99 15.10
N ALA A 65 -6.98 -16.84 14.44
CA ALA A 65 -7.92 -16.37 13.42
C ALA A 65 -7.52 -16.81 11.99
N ASN A 66 -6.35 -17.43 11.80
CA ASN A 66 -5.78 -17.84 10.51
C ASN A 66 -5.53 -16.70 9.53
N TRP A 67 -5.16 -15.52 10.04
CA TRP A 67 -4.83 -14.37 9.21
C TRP A 67 -3.35 -14.08 9.18
N VAL A 68 -2.90 -13.52 8.06
CA VAL A 68 -1.56 -12.96 7.90
C VAL A 68 -1.72 -11.52 7.47
N PHE A 69 -1.25 -10.61 8.31
CA PHE A 69 -1.28 -9.19 8.05
C PHE A 69 0.12 -8.75 7.63
N VAL A 70 0.21 -8.07 6.49
CA VAL A 70 1.48 -7.55 5.97
C VAL A 70 1.42 -6.04 5.93
N ASP A 71 2.38 -5.38 6.58
CA ASP A 71 2.52 -3.92 6.59
C ASP A 71 3.06 -3.42 5.24
N ALA A 72 2.19 -3.44 4.23
CA ALA A 72 2.50 -3.02 2.88
C ALA A 72 1.25 -2.46 2.18
N ALA A 73 1.38 -1.25 1.63
CA ALA A 73 0.32 -0.62 0.84
C ALA A 73 0.24 -1.12 -0.63
N SER A 74 1.09 -2.09 -1.02
CA SER A 74 1.15 -2.64 -2.37
C SER A 74 1.20 -4.16 -2.33
N ALA A 75 0.30 -4.80 -3.09
CA ALA A 75 0.22 -6.25 -3.19
C ALA A 75 1.55 -6.91 -3.59
N SER A 76 2.29 -6.31 -4.55
CA SER A 76 3.60 -6.82 -4.97
C SER A 76 4.60 -6.94 -3.81
N ARG A 77 4.61 -5.96 -2.91
CA ARG A 77 5.51 -5.93 -1.75
C ARG A 77 5.08 -6.91 -0.66
N ALA A 78 3.77 -7.12 -0.49
CA ALA A 78 3.27 -8.17 0.39
C ALA A 78 3.65 -9.56 -0.16
N GLU A 79 3.50 -9.77 -1.47
CA GLU A 79 3.83 -11.02 -2.15
C GLU A 79 5.33 -11.34 -2.07
N GLU A 80 6.21 -10.34 -2.14
CA GLU A 80 7.65 -10.54 -1.91
C GLU A 80 7.95 -11.13 -0.52
N LEU A 81 7.28 -10.63 0.53
CA LEU A 81 7.44 -11.15 1.89
C LEU A 81 6.87 -12.57 2.01
N LEU A 82 5.68 -12.81 1.44
CA LEU A 82 5.04 -14.12 1.48
C LEU A 82 5.83 -15.18 0.71
N ASN A 83 6.43 -14.81 -0.42
CA ASN A 83 7.34 -15.69 -1.17
C ASN A 83 8.57 -16.05 -0.36
N LEU A 84 9.22 -15.08 0.27
CA LEU A 84 10.37 -15.34 1.14
C LEU A 84 9.97 -16.28 2.30
N LEU A 85 8.82 -16.03 2.93
CA LEU A 85 8.32 -16.90 3.99
C LEU A 85 8.10 -18.33 3.48
N ARG A 86 7.49 -18.49 2.30
CA ARG A 86 7.27 -19.79 1.65
C ARG A 86 8.57 -20.50 1.32
N GLU A 87 9.60 -19.79 0.87
CA GLU A 87 10.94 -20.37 0.66
C GLU A 87 11.56 -20.86 1.97
N CYS A 88 11.36 -20.14 3.08
CA CYS A 88 11.91 -20.50 4.38
C CYS A 88 11.21 -21.71 5.03
N ILE A 89 9.87 -21.82 4.90
CA ILE A 89 9.08 -22.86 5.59
C ILE A 89 8.53 -23.94 4.65
N GLY A 90 8.82 -23.85 3.35
CA GLY A 90 8.44 -24.79 2.30
C GLY A 90 7.05 -24.54 1.73
N SER A 91 6.00 -24.61 2.54
CA SER A 91 4.61 -24.41 2.10
C SER A 91 3.92 -23.38 2.97
N PHE A 92 3.26 -22.41 2.32
CA PHE A 92 2.45 -21.39 2.96
C PHE A 92 1.29 -21.00 2.04
N PRO A 93 0.17 -21.76 2.10
CA PRO A 93 -1.02 -21.47 1.31
C PRO A 93 -1.77 -20.30 1.95
N VAL A 94 -1.77 -19.16 1.27
CA VAL A 94 -2.50 -17.95 1.67
C VAL A 94 -3.22 -17.38 0.47
N LEU A 95 -4.39 -16.80 0.71
CA LEU A 95 -5.22 -16.14 -0.28
C LEU A 95 -5.59 -14.76 0.24
N LEU A 96 -5.86 -13.83 -0.68
CA LEU A 96 -6.45 -12.55 -0.31
C LEU A 96 -7.90 -12.77 0.16
N PRO A 97 -8.38 -11.97 1.11
CA PRO A 97 -9.78 -12.03 1.55
C PRO A 97 -10.71 -11.83 0.34
N GLN A 98 -11.74 -12.66 0.28
CA GLN A 98 -12.86 -12.48 -0.64
C GLN A 98 -14.12 -12.21 0.18
N VAL A 99 -14.99 -11.34 -0.34
CA VAL A 99 -16.22 -10.91 0.33
C VAL A 99 -17.40 -11.05 -0.61
N ASN A 100 -18.59 -11.26 -0.04
CA ASN A 100 -19.80 -11.53 -0.82
C ASN A 100 -20.28 -10.31 -1.61
N ASP A 101 -20.15 -9.11 -1.03
CA ASP A 101 -20.56 -7.87 -1.67
C ASP A 101 -19.37 -7.11 -2.23
N ALA A 102 -19.48 -6.67 -3.48
CA ALA A 102 -18.40 -5.93 -4.15
C ALA A 102 -18.04 -4.64 -3.40
N PRO A 103 -16.80 -4.47 -2.88
CA PRO A 103 -16.44 -3.34 -2.02
C PRO A 103 -16.68 -1.97 -2.67
N SER A 104 -16.39 -1.85 -3.97
CA SER A 104 -16.63 -0.60 -4.71
C SER A 104 -18.12 -0.24 -4.76
N ALA A 105 -19.01 -1.22 -4.95
CA ALA A 105 -20.44 -1.00 -4.99
C ALA A 105 -20.99 -0.61 -3.60
N VAL A 106 -20.55 -1.31 -2.55
CA VAL A 106 -20.97 -1.04 -1.18
C VAL A 106 -20.52 0.36 -0.72
N MET A 107 -19.24 0.71 -0.93
CA MET A 107 -18.72 2.05 -0.62
C MET A 107 -19.42 3.15 -1.42
N THR A 108 -19.76 2.88 -2.69
CA THR A 108 -20.55 3.80 -3.52
C THR A 108 -21.96 4.00 -2.94
N GLY A 109 -22.58 2.91 -2.46
CA GLY A 109 -23.85 2.94 -1.77
C GLY A 109 -23.83 3.84 -0.53
N TRP A 110 -22.77 3.78 0.29
CA TRP A 110 -22.62 4.62 1.48
C TRP A 110 -22.71 6.11 1.17
N LEU A 111 -22.07 6.56 0.10
CA LEU A 111 -22.10 7.97 -0.30
C LEU A 111 -23.44 8.35 -0.95
N LEU A 112 -23.98 7.51 -1.84
CA LEU A 112 -25.24 7.78 -2.54
C LEU A 112 -26.46 7.78 -1.61
N HIS A 113 -26.54 6.82 -0.70
CA HIS A 113 -27.71 6.61 0.15
C HIS A 113 -27.53 7.13 1.57
N ARG A 114 -26.35 7.67 1.88
CA ARG A 114 -26.01 8.18 3.22
C ARG A 114 -26.26 7.12 4.31
N ASN A 115 -25.95 5.87 3.99
CA ASN A 115 -26.20 4.70 4.83
C ASN A 115 -24.89 4.07 5.34
N LEU A 116 -23.91 4.91 5.65
CA LEU A 116 -22.68 4.47 6.31
C LEU A 116 -23.02 3.78 7.64
N PRO A 117 -22.38 2.65 7.99
CA PRO A 117 -22.60 2.01 9.28
C PRO A 117 -22.25 2.94 10.45
N GLN A 118 -22.95 2.79 11.58
CA GLN A 118 -22.89 3.75 12.71
C GLN A 118 -21.52 3.87 13.38
N ASP A 119 -20.71 2.82 13.29
CA ASP A 119 -19.35 2.75 13.84
C ASP A 119 -18.28 3.30 12.88
N PHE A 120 -18.68 3.74 11.69
CA PHE A 120 -17.80 4.40 10.74
C PHE A 120 -18.20 5.86 10.54
N GLU A 121 -17.19 6.69 10.34
CA GLU A 121 -17.34 8.08 9.91
C GLU A 121 -16.55 8.33 8.62
N LEU A 122 -17.05 9.22 7.78
CA LEU A 122 -16.35 9.62 6.56
C LEU A 122 -15.16 10.51 6.89
N GLY A 123 -14.00 10.17 6.32
CA GLY A 123 -12.86 11.06 6.25
C GLY A 123 -13.05 12.14 5.18
N GLN A 124 -11.94 12.77 4.78
CA GLN A 124 -11.94 13.89 3.83
C GLN A 124 -11.27 13.53 2.49
N GLU A 125 -11.15 12.25 2.15
CA GLU A 125 -10.51 11.79 0.91
C GLU A 125 -11.31 10.64 0.29
N CYS A 126 -11.57 10.70 -1.01
CA CYS A 126 -12.06 9.57 -1.79
C CYS A 126 -11.44 9.57 -3.20
N GLU A 127 -11.36 8.38 -3.80
CA GLU A 127 -11.03 8.19 -5.21
C GLU A 127 -12.23 7.56 -5.89
N LEU A 128 -12.74 8.22 -6.94
CA LEU A 128 -13.82 7.74 -7.78
C LEU A 128 -13.26 7.31 -9.13
N ARG A 129 -13.69 6.17 -9.64
CA ARG A 129 -13.25 5.61 -10.93
C ARG A 129 -14.47 5.26 -11.79
N GLU A 130 -14.38 5.56 -13.08
CA GLU A 130 -15.34 5.03 -14.05
C GLU A 130 -15.12 3.52 -14.24
N PRO A 131 -16.19 2.71 -14.33
CA PRO A 131 -16.06 1.31 -14.67
C PRO A 131 -15.40 1.12 -16.05
N GLY A 132 -14.34 0.30 -16.12
CA GLY A 132 -13.60 0.01 -17.36
C GLY A 132 -12.09 0.26 -17.23
N GLU A 133 -11.29 -0.36 -18.10
CA GLU A 133 -9.82 -0.33 -18.01
C GLU A 133 -9.19 1.04 -18.31
N GLU A 134 -9.86 1.91 -19.08
CA GLU A 134 -9.43 3.27 -19.41
C GLU A 134 -10.32 4.35 -18.77
N GLY A 135 -11.04 3.99 -17.70
CA GLY A 135 -11.97 4.89 -17.02
C GLY A 135 -11.29 6.09 -16.37
N GLY A 136 -11.91 7.26 -16.45
CA GLY A 136 -11.41 8.46 -15.78
C GLY A 136 -11.36 8.31 -14.26
N VAL A 137 -10.34 8.90 -13.61
CA VAL A 137 -10.17 8.91 -12.16
C VAL A 137 -10.38 10.33 -11.62
N VAL A 138 -11.24 10.47 -10.61
CA VAL A 138 -11.43 11.72 -9.85
C VAL A 138 -10.96 11.48 -8.42
N ARG A 139 -10.12 12.39 -7.91
CA ARG A 139 -9.66 12.35 -6.52
C ARG A 139 -10.15 13.59 -5.80
N CYS A 140 -10.94 13.37 -4.75
CA CYS A 140 -11.47 14.41 -3.90
C CYS A 140 -10.66 14.40 -2.60
N ARG A 141 -10.17 15.58 -2.17
CA ARG A 141 -9.44 15.72 -0.90
C ARG A 141 -9.75 17.06 -0.25
N GLY A 142 -10.04 17.06 1.05
CA GLY A 142 -10.35 18.27 1.81
C GLY A 142 -11.73 18.85 1.48
N VAL A 143 -12.65 18.01 1.02
CA VAL A 143 -14.04 18.36 0.70
C VAL A 143 -14.98 17.47 1.50
N ASP A 144 -16.21 17.94 1.70
CA ASP A 144 -17.28 17.10 2.22
C ASP A 144 -17.63 16.02 1.18
N LEU A 145 -17.50 14.75 1.58
CA LEU A 145 -17.75 13.60 0.70
C LEU A 145 -19.25 13.39 0.43
N LEU A 146 -20.13 14.09 1.15
CA LEU A 146 -21.58 14.11 0.92
C LEU A 146 -22.06 15.37 0.18
N SER A 147 -21.13 16.15 -0.39
CA SER A 147 -21.44 17.33 -1.18
C SER A 147 -22.04 17.01 -2.55
N GLU A 148 -22.77 17.96 -3.13
CA GLU A 148 -23.36 17.84 -4.46
C GLU A 148 -22.31 17.58 -5.56
N GLU A 149 -21.07 18.04 -5.38
CA GLU A 149 -19.96 17.83 -6.31
C GLU A 149 -19.60 16.33 -6.41
N VAL A 150 -19.46 15.67 -5.26
CA VAL A 150 -19.19 14.23 -5.20
C VAL A 150 -20.40 13.45 -5.67
N GLU A 151 -21.60 13.86 -5.26
CA GLU A 151 -22.85 13.21 -5.69
C GLU A 151 -23.03 13.24 -7.21
N THR A 152 -22.68 14.35 -7.87
CA THR A 152 -22.72 14.48 -9.33
C THR A 152 -21.82 13.46 -10.02
N HIS A 153 -20.63 13.21 -9.48
CA HIS A 153 -19.72 12.20 -10.00
C HIS A 153 -20.25 10.78 -9.82
N LEU A 154 -20.91 10.48 -8.71
CA LEU A 154 -21.52 9.17 -8.46
C LEU A 154 -22.72 8.93 -9.39
N HIS A 155 -23.59 9.92 -9.59
CA HIS A 155 -24.71 9.85 -10.55
C HIS A 155 -24.25 9.73 -12.01
N ALA A 156 -23.05 10.21 -12.33
CA ALA A 156 -22.41 10.00 -13.63
C ALA A 156 -21.88 8.56 -13.83
N GLY A 157 -22.10 7.66 -12.86
CA GLY A 157 -21.74 6.24 -12.94
C GLY A 157 -20.33 5.92 -12.44
N ARG A 158 -19.64 6.86 -11.78
CA ARG A 158 -18.35 6.56 -11.14
C ARG A 158 -18.58 5.79 -9.84
N GLN A 159 -17.69 4.85 -9.56
CA GLN A 159 -17.70 4.06 -8.34
C GLN A 159 -16.54 4.45 -7.43
N VAL A 160 -16.75 4.30 -6.12
CA VAL A 160 -15.72 4.54 -5.10
C VAL A 160 -14.67 3.43 -5.18
N ALA A 161 -13.43 3.80 -5.53
CA ALA A 161 -12.27 2.92 -5.54
C ALA A 161 -11.47 3.01 -4.24
N ARG A 162 -11.49 4.18 -3.57
CA ARG A 162 -10.93 4.38 -2.24
C ARG A 162 -11.77 5.34 -1.41
N LEU A 163 -11.90 5.08 -0.13
CA LEU A 163 -12.64 5.90 0.82
C LEU A 163 -11.88 6.06 2.12
N ALA A 164 -11.65 7.30 2.55
CA ALA A 164 -11.14 7.59 3.87
C ALA A 164 -12.25 7.39 4.91
N LEU A 165 -11.92 6.65 5.97
CA LEU A 165 -12.83 6.28 7.04
C LEU A 165 -12.16 6.46 8.40
N SER A 166 -12.96 6.82 9.39
CA SER A 166 -12.64 6.67 10.81
C SER A 166 -13.52 5.56 11.37
N TRP A 167 -12.97 4.65 12.15
CA TRP A 167 -13.69 3.54 12.77
C TRP A 167 -13.61 3.64 14.29
N ASP A 168 -14.78 3.70 14.94
CA ASP A 168 -14.98 3.71 16.39
C ASP A 168 -14.14 4.78 17.14
N GLU A 169 -13.76 5.86 16.46
CA GLU A 169 -12.77 6.85 16.94
C GLU A 169 -11.38 6.26 17.28
N ARG A 170 -11.15 4.96 17.04
CA ARG A 170 -9.89 4.24 17.37
C ARG A 170 -8.91 4.22 16.21
N LEU A 171 -9.42 4.10 14.97
CA LEU A 171 -8.59 3.91 13.77
C LEU A 171 -9.03 4.83 12.63
N GLN A 172 -8.07 5.46 11.96
CA GLN A 172 -8.29 6.16 10.71
C GLN A 172 -7.58 5.42 9.59
N LEU A 173 -8.24 5.25 8.45
CA LEU A 173 -7.70 4.53 7.31
C LEU A 173 -8.25 5.06 5.99
N VAL A 174 -7.61 4.64 4.89
CA VAL A 174 -8.16 4.72 3.55
C VAL A 174 -8.40 3.31 3.07
N LEU A 175 -9.66 2.89 3.05
CA LEU A 175 -10.06 1.59 2.54
C LEU A 175 -10.11 1.63 1.02
N ALA A 176 -9.52 0.63 0.37
CA ALA A 176 -9.54 0.48 -1.08
C ALA A 176 -10.46 -0.67 -1.50
N GLU A 177 -10.87 -0.66 -2.76
CA GLU A 177 -11.74 -1.69 -3.36
C GLU A 177 -11.14 -3.11 -3.35
N ASP A 178 -9.82 -3.21 -3.24
CA ASP A 178 -9.05 -4.45 -3.08
C ASP A 178 -8.95 -4.91 -1.62
N LEU A 179 -9.76 -4.32 -0.72
CA LEU A 179 -9.75 -4.52 0.74
C LEU A 179 -8.43 -4.13 1.42
N CYS A 180 -7.51 -3.44 0.72
CA CYS A 180 -6.27 -2.97 1.32
C CYS A 180 -6.53 -1.81 2.28
N LEU A 181 -6.06 -1.94 3.52
CA LEU A 181 -6.12 -0.90 4.56
C LEU A 181 -4.91 0.02 4.40
N ARG A 182 -5.12 1.21 3.82
CA ARG A 182 -4.03 2.15 3.54
C ARG A 182 -3.99 3.26 4.58
N ARG A 183 -2.78 3.76 4.86
CA ARG A 183 -2.55 4.90 5.78
C ARG A 183 -3.24 4.71 7.14
N LEU A 184 -3.18 3.49 7.68
CA LEU A 184 -3.72 3.18 9.00
C LEU A 184 -3.07 4.08 10.05
N ARG A 185 -3.88 4.73 10.87
CA ARG A 185 -3.46 5.56 12.00
C ARG A 185 -4.28 5.19 13.21
N PHE A 186 -3.60 5.00 14.33
CA PHE A 186 -4.20 4.75 15.63
C PHE A 186 -4.52 6.08 16.29
N ALA A 187 -5.62 6.12 17.04
CA ALA A 187 -5.99 7.27 17.84
C ALA A 187 -4.95 7.54 18.95
N ASP A 188 -4.79 8.81 19.31
CA ASP A 188 -3.82 9.23 20.31
C ASP A 188 -4.10 8.58 21.67
N GLU A 189 -5.37 8.31 22.03
CA GLU A 189 -5.67 7.62 23.29
C GLU A 189 -5.07 6.21 23.32
N LEU A 190 -5.21 5.45 22.22
CA LEU A 190 -4.71 4.08 22.12
C LEU A 190 -3.17 4.05 22.15
N MET A 191 -2.52 5.06 21.56
CA MET A 191 -1.06 5.18 21.61
C MET A 191 -0.52 5.55 23.00
N LYS A 192 -1.36 6.15 23.85
CA LYS A 192 -0.99 6.60 25.20
C LYS A 192 -1.18 5.54 26.28
N GLU A 193 -1.92 4.46 26.00
CA GLU A 193 -2.22 3.42 27.01
C GLU A 193 -0.98 2.81 27.67
N ASN A 194 0.14 2.76 26.93
CA ASN A 194 1.40 2.18 27.40
C ASN A 194 2.50 3.23 27.68
N GLU A 195 2.18 4.53 27.70
CA GLU A 195 3.18 5.58 27.97
C GLU A 195 3.77 5.50 29.39
N ASP A 196 3.03 4.94 30.34
CA ASP A 196 3.45 4.77 31.74
C ASP A 196 4.42 3.60 31.96
N LEU A 197 4.73 2.81 30.92
CA LEU A 197 5.75 1.75 31.00
C LEU A 197 7.13 2.37 31.24
N ALA A 198 7.83 1.86 32.26
CA ALA A 198 9.11 2.42 32.70
C ALA A 198 10.13 2.54 31.55
N GLU A 199 10.77 3.70 31.44
CA GLU A 199 11.89 3.93 30.53
C GLU A 199 13.05 2.97 30.86
N GLY A 200 13.22 1.92 30.04
CA GLY A 200 14.30 0.94 30.21
C GLY A 200 13.98 -0.47 29.71
N ASP A 201 12.71 -0.81 29.52
CA ASP A 201 12.28 -2.11 28.97
C ASP A 201 11.62 -1.93 27.60
N GLU A 202 12.45 -1.65 26.59
CA GLU A 202 12.01 -1.48 25.19
C GLU A 202 11.30 -2.74 24.66
N ALA A 203 11.70 -3.93 25.12
CA ALA A 203 11.06 -5.17 24.74
C ALA A 203 9.63 -5.29 25.30
N ALA A 204 9.43 -4.97 26.58
CA ALA A 204 8.10 -4.96 27.19
C ALA A 204 7.18 -3.91 26.55
N ARG A 205 7.72 -2.74 26.19
CA ARG A 205 6.94 -1.71 25.48
C ARG A 205 6.49 -2.18 24.10
N ILE A 206 7.40 -2.77 23.32
CA ILE A 206 7.07 -3.32 22.00
C ILE A 206 6.01 -4.42 22.13
N ASP A 207 6.12 -5.32 23.11
CA ASP A 207 5.16 -6.39 23.34
C ASP A 207 3.76 -5.84 23.67
N ALA A 208 3.69 -4.86 24.57
CA ALA A 208 2.45 -4.21 24.94
C ALA A 208 1.80 -3.43 23.78
N ASP A 209 2.59 -2.65 23.04
CA ASP A 209 2.10 -1.89 21.87
C ASP A 209 1.66 -2.84 20.75
N PHE A 210 2.37 -3.95 20.56
CA PHE A 210 2.01 -4.98 19.59
C PHE A 210 0.69 -5.66 19.96
N ALA A 211 0.46 -5.98 21.23
CA ALA A 211 -0.80 -6.56 21.68
C ALA A 211 -1.99 -5.64 21.36
N LEU A 212 -1.90 -4.35 21.71
CA LEU A 212 -2.93 -3.35 21.41
C LEU A 212 -3.17 -3.19 19.90
N MET A 213 -2.08 -3.13 19.12
CA MET A 213 -2.15 -3.02 17.67
C MET A 213 -2.86 -4.23 17.06
N THR A 214 -2.51 -5.45 17.46
CA THR A 214 -3.13 -6.68 16.92
C THR A 214 -4.61 -6.77 17.24
N ASP A 215 -5.02 -6.41 18.46
CA ASP A 215 -6.44 -6.38 18.86
C ASP A 215 -7.24 -5.40 17.98
N ALA A 216 -6.74 -4.18 17.82
CA ALA A 216 -7.40 -3.15 17.03
C ALA A 216 -7.50 -3.54 15.54
N VAL A 217 -6.43 -4.07 14.96
CA VAL A 217 -6.39 -4.47 13.54
C VAL A 217 -7.28 -5.69 13.29
N SER A 218 -7.24 -6.71 14.13
CA SER A 218 -8.10 -7.90 13.99
C SER A 218 -9.57 -7.53 14.14
N SER A 219 -9.92 -6.69 15.12
CA SER A 219 -11.30 -6.21 15.31
C SER A 219 -11.81 -5.41 14.11
N LEU A 220 -10.98 -4.51 13.56
CA LEU A 220 -11.32 -3.76 12.36
C LEU A 220 -11.51 -4.70 11.16
N GLN A 221 -10.65 -5.70 11.01
CA GLN A 221 -10.74 -6.65 9.90
C GLN A 221 -12.03 -7.47 9.94
N GLU A 222 -12.40 -8.02 11.09
CA GLU A 222 -13.68 -8.72 11.28
C GLU A 222 -14.87 -7.82 10.93
N ARG A 223 -14.80 -6.55 11.35
CA ARG A 223 -15.84 -5.58 11.05
C ARG A 223 -15.93 -5.27 9.56
N ILE A 224 -14.80 -5.09 8.88
CA ILE A 224 -14.73 -4.87 7.44
C ILE A 224 -15.36 -6.04 6.70
N LEU A 225 -14.99 -7.28 7.00
CA LEU A 225 -15.57 -8.47 6.37
C LEU A 225 -17.09 -8.49 6.54
N THR A 226 -17.58 -8.24 7.76
CA THR A 226 -19.02 -8.21 8.07
C THR A 226 -19.77 -7.16 7.23
N VAL A 227 -19.18 -5.99 7.06
CA VAL A 227 -19.78 -4.86 6.35
C VAL A 227 -19.85 -5.08 4.83
N PHE A 228 -18.99 -5.94 4.28
CA PHE A 228 -19.03 -6.37 2.87
C PHE A 228 -19.73 -7.73 2.67
N GLY A 229 -20.68 -8.07 3.54
CA GLY A 229 -21.51 -9.27 3.38
C GLY A 229 -20.87 -10.56 3.90
N GLY A 230 -19.76 -10.47 4.64
CA GLY A 230 -19.01 -11.60 5.15
C GLY A 230 -17.99 -12.14 4.15
N GLU A 231 -17.18 -13.10 4.61
CA GLU A 231 -16.22 -13.81 3.77
C GLU A 231 -16.97 -14.65 2.71
N ALA A 232 -16.48 -14.61 1.48
CA ALA A 232 -16.99 -15.46 0.41
C ALA A 232 -16.42 -16.88 0.54
N GLU A 233 -17.28 -17.89 0.43
CA GLU A 233 -16.90 -19.31 0.43
C GLU A 233 -16.18 -19.75 -0.85
#